data_AF-A0AA86MFF4-F1
#
_entry.id   AF-A0AA86MFF4-F1
#
_cell.length_a   1.000
_cell.length_b   1.000
_cell.length_c   1.000
_cell.angle_alpha   90.00
_cell.angle_beta   90.00
_cell.angle_gamma   90.00
#
_symmetry.space_group_name_H-M   'P 1'
#
loop_
_entity.id
_entity.type
_entity.pdbx_description
1 polymer ?
#
loop_
_entity_poly.entity_id
_entity_poly.type
_entity_poly.pdbx_seq_one_letter_code
_entity_poly.pdbx_strand_id
1 'polypeptide(L)' 'MKVYFFDCITGVYQGEGFEDETVIDMIEGVTAVAPPPYCKGEMAVYNCESNVWTVKAIRPKTASDPPPG' A
#
# COMPACT_ATOMS: atom_id res chain seq x y z
N MET A 1 18.55 6.03 -3.11
CA MET A 1 17.66 6.68 -2.12
C MET A 1 16.69 5.67 -1.53
N LYS A 2 16.12 5.96 -0.35
CA LYS A 2 15.13 5.08 0.28
C LYS A 2 13.84 5.10 -0.53
N VAL A 3 13.26 3.93 -0.75
CA VAL A 3 12.01 3.75 -1.50
C VAL A 3 11.05 2.82 -0.77
N TYR A 4 9.79 2.87 -1.18
CA TYR A 4 8.68 2.14 -0.59
C TYR A 4 7.93 1.40 -1.68
N PHE A 5 7.86 0.07 -1.54
CA PHE A 5 7.20 -0.80 -2.49
C PHE A 5 5.73 -0.97 -2.15
N PHE A 6 4.89 -1.02 -3.17
CA PHE A 6 3.48 -1.31 -3.04
C PHE A 6 3.00 -2.21 -4.18
N ASP A 7 1.95 -2.97 -3.92
CA ASP A 7 1.31 -3.80 -4.93
C ASP A 7 0.55 -2.92 -5.95
N CYS A 8 0.87 -3.01 -7.24
CA CYS A 8 0.26 -2.15 -8.26
C CYS A 8 -1.25 -2.36 -8.44
N ILE A 9 -1.77 -3.53 -8.05
CA ILE A 9 -3.19 -3.88 -8.22
C ILE A 9 -4.02 -3.37 -7.04
N THR A 10 -3.49 -3.51 -5.82
CA THR A 10 -4.21 -3.26 -4.57
C THR A 10 -3.74 -2.02 -3.82
N GLY A 11 -2.59 -1.47 -4.20
CA GLY A 11 -1.90 -0.34 -3.57
C GLY A 11 -1.20 -0.71 -2.25
N VAL A 12 -1.25 -1.95 -1.81
CA VAL A 12 -0.83 -2.34 -0.46
C VAL A 12 0.67 -2.21 -0.28
N TYR A 13 1.10 -1.58 0.82
CA TYR A 13 2.52 -1.49 1.17
C TYR A 13 3.15 -2.88 1.38
N GLN A 14 4.29 -3.11 0.73
CA GLN A 14 5.01 -4.39 0.74
C GLN A 14 6.37 -4.32 1.45
N GLY A 15 6.89 -3.11 1.70
CA GLY A 15 8.17 -2.93 2.39
C GLY A 15 8.97 -1.77 1.85
N GLU A 16 10.18 -1.62 2.39
CA GLU A 16 11.11 -0.55 2.01
C GLU A 16 12.41 -1.13 1.46
N GLY A 17 13.10 -0.35 0.61
CA GLY A 17 14.40 -0.69 0.07
C GLY A 17 15.19 0.54 -0.35
N PHE A 18 16.23 0.32 -1.16
CA PHE A 18 17.09 1.37 -1.67
C PHE A 18 17.27 1.20 -3.18
N GLU A 19 16.94 2.25 -3.93
CA GLU A 19 17.07 2.28 -5.40
C GLU A 19 17.77 3.55 -5.87
N ASP A 20 18.33 3.53 -7.08
CA ASP A 20 18.91 4.72 -7.69
C ASP A 20 17.80 5.69 -8.17
N GLU A 21 17.98 6.99 -7.98
CA GLU A 21 17.01 8.01 -8.41
C GLU A 21 16.72 7.93 -9.92
N THR A 22 17.71 7.50 -10.71
CA THR A 22 17.60 7.38 -12.17
C THR A 22 16.74 6.21 -12.65
N VAL A 23 16.43 5.24 -11.77
CA VAL A 23 15.69 4.03 -12.15
C VAL A 23 14.30 3.94 -11.53
N ILE A 24 13.98 4.78 -10.53
CA ILE A 24 12.69 4.75 -9.81
C ILE A 24 11.51 4.90 -10.77
N ASP A 25 11.59 5.83 -11.72
CA ASP A 25 10.53 6.09 -12.71
C ASP A 25 10.31 4.92 -13.68
N MET A 26 11.23 3.95 -13.72
CA MET A 26 11.13 2.75 -14.56
C MET A 26 10.55 1.54 -13.82
N ILE A 27 10.38 1.64 -12.50
CA ILE A 27 9.92 0.54 -11.66
C ILE A 27 8.44 0.77 -11.34
N GLU A 28 7.59 -0.20 -11.64
CA GLU A 28 6.21 -0.17 -11.19
C GLU A 28 6.12 -0.54 -9.71
N GLY A 29 5.18 0.08 -9.00
CA GLY A 29 4.94 -0.28 -7.60
C GLY A 29 5.98 0.26 -6.63
N VAL A 30 6.67 1.35 -6.98
CA VAL A 30 7.64 2.02 -6.10
C VAL A 30 7.31 3.49 -5.95
N THR A 31 7.58 4.04 -4.76
CA THR A 31 7.51 5.47 -4.51
C THR A 31 8.59 5.92 -3.54
N ALA A 32 9.07 7.15 -3.69
CA ALA A 32 9.95 7.81 -2.75
C ALA A 32 9.21 8.34 -1.50
N VAL A 33 7.87 8.42 -1.58
CA VAL A 33 7.03 8.95 -0.49
C VAL A 33 6.89 7.88 0.59
N ALA A 34 7.21 8.22 1.83
CA ALA A 34 7.06 7.30 2.95
C ALA A 34 5.59 7.05 3.29
N PRO A 35 5.19 5.80 3.61
CA PRO A 35 3.89 5.55 4.18
C PRO A 35 3.77 6.20 5.57
N PRO A 36 2.58 6.70 5.93
CA PRO A 36 2.33 7.19 7.28
C PRO A 36 2.41 6.03 8.28
N PRO A 37 2.65 6.33 9.58
CA PRO A 37 2.53 5.32 10.64
C PRO A 37 1.12 4.71 10.65
N TYR A 38 1.04 3.39 10.84
CA TYR A 38 -0.22 2.67 10.99
C TYR A 38 -0.11 1.66 12.13
N CYS A 39 -1.23 1.38 12.77
CA CYS A 39 -1.32 0.47 13.91
C CYS A 39 -1.56 -0.98 13.48
N LYS A 40 -1.46 -1.90 14.44
CA LYS A 40 -1.83 -3.31 14.23
C LYS A 40 -3.30 -3.40 13.82
N GLY A 41 -3.59 -4.09 12.72
CA GLY A 41 -4.93 -4.19 12.15
C GLY A 41 -5.24 -3.10 11.12
N GLU A 42 -4.26 -2.26 10.79
CA GLU A 42 -4.31 -1.31 9.69
C GLU A 42 -3.25 -1.65 8.64
N MET A 43 -3.43 -1.09 7.45
CA MET A 43 -2.49 -1.22 6.34
C MET A 43 -2.37 0.11 5.59
N ALA A 44 -1.15 0.47 5.21
CA ALA A 44 -0.90 1.56 4.29
C ALA A 44 -1.22 1.10 2.85
N VAL A 45 -1.97 1.92 2.14
CA VAL A 45 -2.37 1.70 0.74
C VAL A 45 -2.03 2.95 -0.06
N TYR A 46 -1.19 2.79 -1.07
CA TYR A 46 -0.82 3.83 -2.00
C TYR A 46 -1.90 4.00 -3.07
N ASN A 47 -2.25 5.24 -3.37
CA ASN A 47 -3.09 5.58 -4.50
C ASN A 47 -2.21 6.24 -5.57
N CYS A 48 -1.98 5.51 -6.67
CA CYS A 48 -1.16 5.95 -7.80
C CYS A 48 -1.74 7.16 -8.54
N GLU A 49 -3.07 7.31 -8.60
CA GLU A 49 -3.71 8.43 -9.29
C GLU A 49 -3.44 9.75 -8.57
N SER A 50 -3.40 9.70 -7.23
CA SER A 50 -3.19 10.87 -6.38
C SER A 50 -1.79 10.96 -5.77
N ASN A 51 -0.92 9.99 -6.03
CA ASN A 51 0.43 9.85 -5.47
C ASN A 51 0.53 9.99 -3.93
N VAL A 52 -0.48 9.50 -3.20
CA VAL A 52 -0.55 9.61 -1.73
C VAL A 52 -0.85 8.28 -1.06
N TRP A 53 -0.34 8.12 0.15
CA TRP A 53 -0.67 7.02 1.03
C TRP A 53 -1.95 7.29 1.80
N THR A 54 -2.73 6.23 2.00
CA THR A 54 -3.90 6.22 2.89
C THR A 54 -3.80 5.03 3.82
N VAL A 55 -4.20 5.17 5.07
CA VAL A 55 -4.30 4.05 6.01
C VAL A 55 -5.71 3.48 5.96
N LYS A 56 -5.83 2.16 5.80
CA LYS A 56 -7.11 1.45 5.82
C LYS A 56 -7.13 0.42 6.94
N ALA A 57 -8.27 0.27 7.58
CA ALA A 57 -8.51 -0.81 8.53
C ALA A 57 -8.63 -2.15 7.79
N ILE A 58 -7.91 -3.16 8.25
CA ILE A 58 -8.05 -4.54 7.79
C ILE A 58 -9.30 -5.09 8.46
N ARG A 59 -10.45 -4.92 7.81
CA ARG A 59 -11.67 -5.62 8.26
C ARG A 59 -11.49 -7.10 7.97
N PRO A 60 -11.63 -7.99 8.96
CA PRO A 60 -11.81 -9.40 8.68
C PRO A 60 -13.00 -9.51 7.74
N LYS A 61 -12.86 -10.26 6.64
CA LYS A 61 -14.02 -10.67 5.85
C LYS A 61 -14.82 -11.62 6.72
N THR A 62 -15.68 -11.10 7.59
CA THR A 62 -16.62 -11.92 8.34
C THR A 62 -17.52 -12.56 7.30
N ALA A 63 -17.33 -13.85 7.05
CA ALA A 63 -18.31 -14.69 6.39
C ALA A 63 -19.54 -14.74 7.32
N SER A 64 -20.41 -13.75 7.21
CA SER A 64 -21.72 -13.74 7.85
C SER A 64 -22.63 -12.78 7.10
N ASP A 65 -22.85 -13.08 5.82
CA ASP A 65 -24.21 -12.89 5.30
C ASP A 65 -24.97 -14.16 5.72
N PRO A 66 -25.97 -14.08 6.62
CA PRO A 66 -26.86 -15.20 6.84
C PRO A 66 -27.62 -15.48 5.52
N PRO A 67 -27.81 -16.75 5.13
CA PRO A 67 -28.60 -17.06 3.95
C PRO A 67 -30.04 -16.52 4.14
N PRO A 68 -30.69 -16.04 3.07
CA PRO A 68 -32.10 -15.68 3.14
C PRO A 68 -32.89 -16.94 3.53
N GLY A 69 -33.67 -16.81 4.60
CA GLY A 69 -34.61 -17.84 5.08
C GLY A 69 -35.87 -17.91 4.24
#